data_AF-A0A4S0Q531-F1
#
_entry.id   AF-A0A4S0Q531-F1
#
_cell.length_a   1.000
_cell.length_b   1.000
_cell.length_c   1.000
_cell.angle_alpha   90.00
_cell.angle_beta   90.00
_cell.angle_gamma   90.00
#
_symmetry.space_group_name_H-M   'P 1'
#
loop_
_entity.id
_entity.type
_entity.pdbx_description
1 polymer ?
#
loop_
_entity_poly.entity_id
_entity_poly.type
_entity_poly.pdbx_seq_one_letter_code
_entity_poly.pdbx_strand_id
1 'polypeptide(L)'
;SCPEYAHGVPGGMKNALDWLVSRDAAVAKPAMLVHASPRSLYARAALAEIMRTMSFVLFEETALEIVLIGKKPPEMEAILTTAENRLAMRAAVQGFA
;
A
#
# COMPACT_ATOMS: atom_id res chain seq x y z
N SER A 1 -8.01 0.82 0.75
CA SER A 1 -8.00 0.51 -0.69
C SER A 1 -7.58 1.77 -1.44
N CYS A 2 -6.55 1.70 -2.29
CA CYS A 2 -6.01 2.83 -3.05
C CYS A 2 -5.80 2.40 -4.51
N PRO A 3 -6.85 2.39 -5.35
CA PRO A 3 -6.72 2.12 -6.79
C PRO A 3 -5.99 3.28 -7.51
N GLU A 4 -5.58 3.08 -8.77
CA GLU A 4 -5.06 4.17 -9.60
C GLU A 4 -6.19 4.88 -10.34
N TYR A 5 -6.35 6.19 -10.10
CA TYR A 5 -7.41 7.02 -10.71
C TYR A 5 -6.75 8.11 -11.55
N ALA A 6 -7.01 8.12 -12.86
CA ALA A 6 -6.41 9.06 -13.81
C ALA A 6 -4.87 9.16 -13.69
N HIS A 7 -4.19 8.01 -13.55
CA HIS A 7 -2.75 7.90 -13.28
C HIS A 7 -2.27 8.61 -12.01
N GLY A 8 -3.17 8.87 -11.06
CA GLY A 8 -2.86 9.51 -9.79
C GLY A 8 -3.38 8.74 -8.58
N VAL A 9 -2.97 9.23 -7.41
CA VAL A 9 -3.52 8.80 -6.12
C VAL A 9 -4.99 9.25 -6.04
N PRO A 10 -5.93 8.38 -5.61
CA PRO A 10 -7.32 8.76 -5.44
C PRO A 10 -7.48 9.98 -4.52
N GLY A 11 -8.33 10.92 -4.92
CA GLY A 11 -8.54 12.17 -4.19
C GLY A 11 -8.89 11.97 -2.71
N GLY A 12 -9.70 10.95 -2.39
CA GLY A 12 -10.02 10.62 -0.99
C GLY A 12 -8.82 10.18 -0.16
N MET A 13 -7.88 9.43 -0.76
CA MET A 13 -6.64 9.01 -0.09
C MET A 13 -5.72 10.21 0.11
N LYS A 14 -5.53 11.04 -0.91
CA LYS A 14 -4.72 12.27 -0.82
C LYS A 14 -5.29 13.23 0.23
N ASN A 15 -6.60 13.43 0.24
CA ASN A 15 -7.27 14.27 1.24
C ASN A 15 -7.06 13.75 2.67
N ALA A 16 -7.10 12.43 2.88
CA ALA A 16 -6.80 11.85 4.20
C ALA A 16 -5.36 12.13 4.64
N LEU A 17 -4.39 12.09 3.71
CA LEU A 17 -3.00 12.47 3.97
C LEU A 17 -2.84 13.96 4.26
N ASP A 18 -3.58 14.82 3.55
CA ASP A 18 -3.50 16.27 3.73
C ASP A 18 -3.88 16.72 5.15
N TRP A 19 -4.77 16.00 5.82
CA TRP A 19 -5.10 16.24 7.23
C TRP A 19 -3.95 15.98 8.21
N LEU A 20 -2.86 15.35 7.77
CA LEU A 20 -1.68 15.07 8.58
C LEU A 20 -0.55 16.09 8.40
N VAL A 21 -0.60 16.97 7.39
CA VAL A 21 0.51 17.87 6.99
C VAL A 21 0.91 18.87 8.08
N SER A 22 0.02 19.17 9.03
CA SER A 22 0.28 20.05 10.17
C SER A 22 0.46 19.33 11.50
N ARG A 23 0.66 18.00 11.47
CA ARG A 23 0.81 17.16 12.66
C ARG A 23 2.11 16.36 12.60
N ASP A 24 2.59 15.96 13.77
CA ASP A 24 3.74 15.07 13.93
C ASP A 24 3.42 13.60 13.59
N ALA A 25 2.14 13.27 13.39
CA ALA A 25 1.65 11.92 13.14
C ALA A 25 2.29 11.20 11.93
N ALA A 26 2.90 11.93 11.00
CA ALA A 26 3.63 11.38 9.85
C ALA A 26 5.15 11.34 10.05
N VAL A 27 5.69 12.21 10.92
CA VAL A 27 7.13 12.44 11.04
C VAL A 27 7.82 11.21 11.65
N ALA A 28 8.82 10.71 10.94
CA ALA A 28 9.60 9.52 11.28
C ALA A 28 8.76 8.25 11.50
N LYS A 29 7.49 8.25 11.07
CA LYS A 29 6.59 7.13 11.29
C LYS A 29 6.90 6.02 10.28
N PRO A 30 7.16 4.79 10.75
CA PRO A 30 7.25 3.61 9.88
C PRO A 30 5.99 3.44 9.03
N ALA A 31 6.14 3.20 7.73
CA ALA A 31 5.05 2.83 6.85
C ALA A 31 5.48 1.85 5.76
N MET A 32 4.56 1.00 5.31
CA MET A 32 4.76 0.07 4.20
C MET A 32 3.55 0.15 3.25
N LEU A 33 3.81 0.10 1.94
CA LEU A 33 2.78 0.07 0.92
C LEU A 33 2.53 -1.37 0.46
N VAL A 34 1.25 -1.75 0.36
CA VAL A 34 0.80 -3.07 -0.08
C VAL A 34 -0.15 -2.91 -1.26
N HIS A 35 0.03 -3.74 -2.29
CA HIS A 35 -0.71 -3.61 -3.55
C HIS A 35 -1.51 -4.86 -3.87
N ALA A 36 -2.76 -4.66 -4.30
CA ALA A 36 -3.66 -5.75 -4.70
C ALA A 36 -3.72 -5.96 -6.23
N SER A 37 -2.90 -5.23 -6.99
CA SER A 37 -2.94 -5.16 -8.44
C SER A 37 -1.61 -4.65 -9.00
N PRO A 38 -1.12 -5.20 -10.12
CA PRO A 38 0.06 -4.69 -10.81
C PRO A 38 -0.24 -3.41 -11.63
N ARG A 39 -1.52 -3.06 -11.82
CA ARG A 39 -1.93 -1.99 -12.76
C ARG A 39 -1.76 -0.56 -12.25
N SER A 40 -1.43 -0.36 -10.98
CA SER A 40 -1.40 0.96 -10.33
C SER A 40 0.01 1.55 -10.24
N LEU A 41 0.78 1.49 -11.34
CA LEU A 41 2.20 1.87 -11.36
C LEU A 41 2.41 3.34 -11.01
N TYR A 42 1.62 4.26 -11.58
CA TYR A 42 1.76 5.69 -11.38
C TYR A 42 1.28 6.10 -9.99
N ALA A 43 0.12 5.58 -9.58
CA ALA A 43 -0.42 5.86 -8.25
C ALA A 43 0.51 5.32 -7.14
N ARG A 44 1.14 4.15 -7.34
CA ARG A 44 2.12 3.60 -6.39
C ARG A 44 3.32 4.52 -6.24
N ALA A 45 3.93 4.93 -7.35
CA ALA A 45 5.09 5.82 -7.33
C ALA A 45 4.75 7.17 -6.70
N ALA A 46 3.62 7.76 -7.09
CA ALA A 46 3.16 9.04 -6.54
C ALA A 46 2.84 8.95 -5.04
N LEU A 47 2.18 7.88 -4.58
CA LEU A 47 1.89 7.69 -3.16
C LEU A 47 3.16 7.53 -2.32
N ALA A 48 4.14 6.74 -2.80
CA ALA A 48 5.43 6.62 -2.13
C ALA A 48 6.10 7.98 -2.00
N GLU A 49 6.13 8.78 -3.07
CA GLU A 49 6.72 10.12 -3.05
C GLU A 49 6.02 11.08 -2.09
N ILE A 50 4.68 11.08 -2.07
CA ILE A 50 3.89 11.86 -1.12
C ILE A 50 4.25 11.49 0.32
N MET A 51 4.31 10.18 0.62
CA MET A 51 4.63 9.72 1.98
C MET A 51 6.07 10.05 2.39
N ARG A 52 7.06 9.94 1.48
CA ARG A 52 8.43 10.42 1.77
C ARG A 52 8.46 11.92 2.04
N THR A 53 7.75 12.71 1.24
CA THR A 53 7.65 14.17 1.43
C THR A 53 7.05 14.52 2.79
N MET A 54 6.09 13.71 3.25
CA MET A 54 5.49 13.84 4.58
C MET A 54 6.35 13.26 5.72
N SER A 55 7.61 12.91 5.45
CA SER A 55 8.58 12.38 6.42
C SER A 55 8.24 11.02 7.01
N PHE A 56 7.44 10.19 6.32
CA PHE A 56 7.31 8.77 6.68
C PHE A 56 8.62 8.03 6.40
N VAL A 57 8.93 7.03 7.23
CA VAL A 57 10.00 6.06 6.99
C VAL A 57 9.40 4.89 6.21
N LEU A 58 9.56 4.90 4.88
CA LEU A 58 8.99 3.86 4.03
C LEU A 58 9.88 2.62 3.97
N PHE A 59 9.28 1.46 4.24
CA PHE A 59 9.87 0.15 4.04
C PHE A 59 9.52 -0.34 2.64
N GLU A 60 10.51 -0.30 1.74
CA GLU A 60 10.34 -0.64 0.33
C GLU A 60 10.96 -2.00 -0.05
N GLU A 61 11.76 -2.60 0.83
CA GLU A 61 12.43 -3.89 0.57
C GLU A 61 11.46 -5.07 0.49
N THR A 62 10.36 -5.02 1.25
CA THR A 62 9.30 -6.05 1.26
C THR A 62 8.03 -5.54 0.61
N ALA A 63 8.10 -5.20 -0.67
CA ALA A 63 6.92 -4.86 -1.46
C ALA A 63 5.97 -6.07 -1.56
N LEU A 64 4.87 -6.02 -0.81
CA LEU A 64 3.84 -7.06 -0.86
C LEU A 64 2.83 -6.74 -1.98
N GLU A 65 2.81 -7.58 -3.01
CA GLU A 65 1.85 -7.52 -4.10
C GLU A 65 1.09 -8.84 -4.24
N ILE A 66 -0.24 -8.80 -4.14
CA ILE A 66 -1.11 -9.97 -4.33
C ILE A 66 -2.17 -9.61 -5.37
N VAL A 67 -2.20 -10.32 -6.50
CA VAL A 67 -3.10 -9.99 -7.61
C VAL A 67 -4.54 -10.42 -7.31
N LEU A 68 -5.38 -9.46 -6.90
CA LEU A 68 -6.80 -9.66 -6.60
C LEU A 68 -7.74 -8.98 -7.61
N ILE A 69 -7.20 -8.16 -8.52
CA ILE A 69 -7.98 -7.42 -9.50
C ILE A 69 -8.82 -8.36 -10.38
N GLY A 70 -10.13 -8.07 -10.48
CA GLY A 70 -11.08 -8.86 -11.28
C GLY A 70 -11.52 -10.19 -10.65
N LYS A 71 -11.08 -10.51 -9.42
CA LYS A 71 -11.50 -11.71 -8.69
C LYS A 71 -12.79 -11.47 -7.92
N LYS A 72 -13.65 -12.48 -7.80
CA LYS A 72 -14.83 -12.42 -6.93
C LYS A 72 -14.43 -12.71 -5.47
N PRO A 73 -15.25 -12.33 -4.47
CA PRO A 73 -14.95 -12.58 -3.06
C PRO A 73 -14.47 -14.01 -2.72
N PRO A 74 -15.11 -15.11 -3.18
CA PRO A 74 -14.62 -16.46 -2.88
C PRO A 74 -13.27 -16.77 -3.54
N GLU A 75 -13.00 -16.22 -4.72
CA GLU A 75 -11.69 -16.37 -5.38
C GLU A 75 -10.60 -15.59 -4.64
N MET A 76 -10.92 -14.37 -4.16
CA MET A 76 -10.00 -13.59 -3.34
C MET A 76 -9.66 -14.33 -2.06
N GLU A 77 -10.65 -14.91 -1.39
CA GLU A 77 -10.43 -15.71 -0.18
C GLU A 77 -9.54 -16.93 -0.46
N ALA A 78 -9.81 -17.67 -1.54
CA ALA A 78 -8.97 -18.79 -1.95
C ALA A 78 -7.51 -18.36 -2.21
N ILE A 79 -7.31 -17.22 -2.89
CA ILE A 79 -5.96 -16.68 -3.15
C ILE A 79 -5.27 -16.27 -1.85
N LEU A 80 -5.94 -15.50 -1.00
CA LEU A 80 -5.37 -14.98 0.26
C LEU A 80 -5.07 -16.08 1.28
N THR A 81 -5.78 -17.21 1.22
CA THR A 81 -5.61 -18.35 2.13
C THR A 81 -4.57 -19.37 1.65
N THR A 82 -3.99 -19.23 0.46
CA THR A 82 -2.86 -20.07 0.05
C THR A 82 -1.69 -19.95 1.04
N ALA A 83 -0.94 -21.05 1.22
CA ALA A 83 0.20 -21.06 2.14
C ALA A 83 1.28 -20.04 1.74
N GLU A 84 1.52 -19.89 0.43
CA GLU A 84 2.45 -18.92 -0.15
C GLU A 84 2.06 -17.48 0.19
N ASN A 85 0.81 -17.07 -0.10
CA ASN A 85 0.38 -15.70 0.21
C ASN A 85 0.32 -15.43 1.71
N ARG A 86 -0.07 -16.43 2.52
CA ARG A 86 -0.01 -16.29 3.99
C ARG A 86 1.40 -16.12 4.50
N LEU A 87 2.38 -16.84 3.92
CA LEU A 87 3.79 -16.69 4.26
C LEU A 87 4.32 -15.32 3.82
N ALA A 88 4.02 -14.88 2.60
CA ALA A 88 4.42 -13.58 2.09
C ALA A 88 3.86 -12.43 2.95
N MET A 89 2.57 -12.49 3.31
CA MET A 89 1.95 -11.51 4.21
C MET A 89 2.60 -11.50 5.60
N ARG A 90 2.90 -12.67 6.17
CA ARG A 90 3.58 -12.77 7.47
C ARG A 90 5.00 -12.22 7.40
N ALA A 91 5.77 -12.59 6.37
CA ALA A 91 7.13 -12.11 6.17
C ALA A 91 7.17 -10.58 6.00
N ALA A 92 6.24 -10.01 5.23
CA ALA A 92 6.14 -8.56 5.06
C ALA A 92 5.84 -7.84 6.38
N VAL A 93 4.91 -8.36 7.20
CA VAL A 93 4.61 -7.79 8.52
C VAL A 93 5.78 -7.97 9.49
N GLN A 94 6.46 -9.11 9.46
CA GLN A 94 7.63 -9.38 10.31
C GLN A 94 8.83 -8.52 9.94
N GLY A 95 9.04 -8.23 8.65
CA GLY A 95 10.11 -7.34 8.19
C GLY A 95 9.83 -5.85 8.48
N PHE A 96 8.56 -5.49 8.69
CA PHE A 96 8.15 -4.13 9.06
C PHE A 96 8.25 -3.84 10.57
N ALA A 97 8.18 -4.89 11.41
CA ALA A 97 8.20 -4.80 12.88
C ALA A 97 9.61 -4.73 13.44
#